data_AF-A0A537UL34-F1
#
_entry.id   AF-A0A537UL34-F1
#
_cell.length_a   1.000
_cell.length_b   1.000
_cell.length_c   1.000
_cell.angle_alpha   90.00
_cell.angle_beta   90.00
_cell.angle_gamma   90.00
#
_symmetry.space_group_name_H-M   'P 1'
#
loop_
_entity.id
_entity.type
_entity.pdbx_description
1 polymer ?
#
loop_
_entity_poly.entity_id
_entity_poly.type
_entity_poly.pdbx_seq_one_letter_code
_entity_poly.pdbx_strand_id
1 'polypeptide(L)'
;MQPIAHDNVPAVRAALLSPALNVKTRSRLQSSGRAGSVREESRRTPGLAIRRGSARLLPLMESETGMDRVRSQRERAQMGSANRLKLGLFGANCSSGRAVTMVPERWSGSWPDCVALAKMADEAGIEFMLPIGRWKGYGGVTDYQGETFETVTWAAGLLASTQRLVVFGTVHAPLIAPLIAAKEFVTADHIGEGRFGLNLVCGWNE
;
A
#
# COMPACT_ATOMS: atom_id res chain seq x y z
N MET A 1 9.50 -28.11 31.71
CA MET A 1 9.50 -28.76 30.38
C MET A 1 8.30 -29.69 30.32
N GLN A 2 7.21 -29.22 29.73
CA GLN A 2 6.08 -30.00 29.21
C GLN A 2 5.50 -29.20 28.02
N PRO A 3 5.13 -29.83 26.90
CA PRO A 3 4.56 -29.09 25.77
C PRO A 3 3.06 -28.88 25.99
N ILE A 4 2.62 -27.63 25.96
CA ILE A 4 1.20 -27.27 25.87
C ILE A 4 0.83 -27.33 24.39
N ALA A 5 0.01 -28.31 24.03
CA ALA A 5 -0.59 -28.39 22.70
C ALA A 5 -1.60 -27.25 22.54
N HIS A 6 -1.33 -26.33 21.61
CA HIS A 6 -2.32 -25.37 21.14
C HIS A 6 -2.99 -25.92 19.88
N ASP A 7 -4.15 -26.52 20.06
CA ASP A 7 -5.11 -26.80 19.00
C ASP A 7 -5.71 -25.47 18.50
N ASN A 8 -5.08 -24.84 17.51
CA ASN A 8 -5.75 -23.86 16.64
C ASN A 8 -4.99 -23.57 15.33
N VAL A 9 -4.65 -24.62 14.57
CA VAL A 9 -4.16 -24.47 13.18
C VAL A 9 -5.02 -25.21 12.14
N PRO A 10 -6.29 -24.81 11.89
CA PRO A 10 -7.00 -25.30 10.70
C PRO A 10 -6.83 -24.40 9.46
N ALA A 11 -6.59 -23.09 9.64
CA ALA A 11 -6.66 -22.14 8.52
C ALA A 11 -5.43 -22.15 7.59
N VAL A 12 -4.23 -22.40 8.13
CA VAL A 12 -2.97 -22.35 7.33
C VAL A 12 -2.75 -23.62 6.50
N ARG A 13 -3.33 -24.76 6.92
CA ARG A 13 -3.21 -26.04 6.19
C ARG A 13 -4.14 -26.16 4.97
N ALA A 14 -5.25 -25.42 4.95
CA ALA A 14 -6.23 -25.52 3.87
C ALA A 14 -5.79 -24.84 2.55
N ALA A 15 -4.90 -23.85 2.61
CA ALA A 15 -4.45 -23.11 1.43
C ALA A 15 -3.37 -23.83 0.59
N LEU A 16 -2.76 -24.90 1.11
CA LEU A 16 -1.62 -25.59 0.47
C LEU A 16 -1.99 -26.90 -0.24
N LEU A 17 -3.28 -27.29 -0.28
CA LEU A 17 -3.71 -28.61 -0.78
C LEU A 17 -4.85 -28.59 -1.84
N SER A 18 -5.09 -27.48 -2.55
CA SER A 18 -5.99 -27.50 -3.71
C SER A 18 -5.22 -27.71 -5.03
N PRO A 19 -5.45 -28.84 -5.74
CA PRO A 19 -4.90 -29.04 -7.08
C PRO A 19 -5.89 -28.54 -8.14
N ALA A 20 -5.84 -27.26 -8.48
CA ALA A 20 -6.50 -26.76 -9.68
C ALA A 20 -5.94 -25.39 -10.09
N LEU A 21 -5.06 -25.38 -11.10
CA LEU A 21 -5.02 -24.40 -12.20
C LEU A 21 -3.75 -24.67 -13.04
N ASN A 22 -3.89 -25.65 -13.93
CA ASN A 22 -2.92 -25.93 -14.97
C ASN A 22 -3.30 -25.08 -16.19
N VAL A 23 -2.70 -23.89 -16.34
CA VAL A 23 -2.80 -23.08 -17.58
C VAL A 23 -1.46 -23.15 -18.30
N LYS A 24 -1.31 -24.20 -19.11
CA LYS A 24 -0.34 -24.24 -20.21
C LYS A 24 -1.02 -23.63 -21.44
N THR A 25 -0.75 -22.36 -21.69
CA THR A 25 -0.98 -21.77 -23.02
C THR A 25 0.29 -21.03 -23.43
N ARG A 26 1.25 -21.75 -23.99
CA ARG A 26 2.35 -21.17 -24.77
C ARG A 26 2.11 -21.43 -26.24
N SER A 27 1.82 -20.34 -26.93
CA SER A 27 1.75 -20.18 -28.37
C SER A 27 2.96 -20.77 -29.09
N ARG A 28 2.71 -21.70 -30.02
CA ARG A 28 3.59 -22.03 -31.14
C ARG A 28 2.80 -21.78 -32.42
N LEU A 29 3.24 -20.80 -33.20
CA LEU A 29 3.08 -20.76 -34.65
C LEU A 29 4.22 -19.87 -35.17
N GLN A 30 5.29 -20.53 -35.61
CA GLN A 30 6.32 -19.93 -36.46
C GLN A 30 5.92 -20.12 -37.93
N SER A 31 6.13 -19.03 -38.69
CA SER A 31 6.57 -18.97 -40.09
C SER A 31 5.86 -19.78 -41.18
N SER A 32 5.27 -19.05 -42.14
CA SER A 32 5.65 -19.11 -43.56
C SER A 32 4.79 -18.12 -44.38
N GLY A 33 5.35 -17.48 -45.41
CA GLY A 33 4.54 -16.84 -46.45
C GLY A 33 5.02 -15.49 -47.00
N ARG A 34 6.00 -15.56 -47.92
CA ARG A 34 6.16 -14.76 -49.15
C ARG A 34 5.78 -13.27 -49.21
N ALA A 35 6.82 -12.50 -49.52
CA ALA A 35 6.93 -11.39 -50.47
C ALA A 35 5.65 -10.91 -51.20
N GLY A 36 5.29 -9.66 -50.95
CA GLY A 36 4.46 -8.83 -51.82
C GLY A 36 5.08 -7.44 -51.89
N SER A 37 5.63 -7.08 -53.05
CA SER A 37 6.09 -5.73 -53.37
C SER A 37 4.88 -4.83 -53.60
N VAL A 38 4.84 -3.67 -52.93
CA VAL A 38 3.91 -2.61 -53.28
C VAL A 38 4.72 -1.37 -53.63
N ARG A 39 4.55 -0.96 -54.89
CA ARG A 39 5.20 0.16 -55.55
C ARG A 39 4.82 1.49 -54.90
N GLU A 40 5.83 2.33 -54.80
CA GLU A 40 5.78 3.75 -54.51
C GLU A 40 5.10 4.49 -55.68
N GLU A 41 3.90 5.04 -55.47
CA GLU A 41 3.22 5.87 -56.48
C GLU A 41 3.29 7.35 -56.08
N SER A 42 4.30 8.00 -56.63
CA SER A 42 4.46 9.45 -56.70
C SER A 42 3.28 10.08 -57.45
N ARG A 43 2.38 10.75 -56.73
CA ARG A 43 1.37 11.64 -57.31
C ARG A 43 1.68 13.08 -56.93
N ARG A 44 2.34 13.77 -57.86
CA ARG A 44 2.42 15.23 -57.90
C ARG A 44 1.01 15.81 -57.99
N THR A 45 0.63 16.63 -57.03
CA THR A 45 -0.52 17.54 -57.13
C THR A 45 0.01 18.98 -57.29
N PRO A 46 -0.62 19.81 -58.16
CA PRO A 46 -0.09 21.10 -58.57
C PRO A 46 -0.26 22.18 -57.48
N GLY A 47 0.62 23.17 -57.52
CA GLY A 47 0.78 24.21 -56.52
C GLY A 47 -0.49 25.01 -56.23
N LEU A 48 -0.71 25.28 -54.94
CA LEU A 48 -1.74 26.20 -54.45
C LEU A 48 -1.07 27.34 -53.68
N ALA A 49 -1.42 28.55 -54.08
CA ALA A 49 -0.83 29.82 -53.69
C ALA A 49 -0.88 30.09 -52.17
N ILE A 50 0.23 30.60 -51.64
CA ILE A 50 0.33 31.12 -50.28
C ILE A 50 -0.48 32.41 -50.18
N ARG A 51 -1.70 32.34 -49.61
CA ARG A 51 -2.37 33.51 -49.03
C ARG A 51 -1.89 33.67 -47.59
N ARG A 52 -1.23 34.80 -47.28
CA ARG A 52 -0.95 35.23 -45.91
C ARG A 52 -2.27 35.59 -45.21
N GLY A 53 -2.88 34.61 -44.54
CA GLY A 53 -3.94 34.81 -43.57
C GLY A 53 -3.37 34.70 -42.16
N SER A 54 -3.54 35.74 -41.35
CA SER A 54 -3.26 35.73 -39.92
C SER A 54 -4.20 34.75 -39.23
N ALA A 55 -3.77 33.50 -39.09
CA ALA A 55 -4.44 32.51 -38.27
C ALA A 55 -4.07 32.80 -36.81
N ARG A 56 -5.00 33.37 -36.05
CA ARG A 56 -4.96 33.30 -34.58
C ARG A 56 -4.92 31.82 -34.22
N LEU A 57 -3.82 31.38 -33.61
CA LEU A 57 -3.81 30.12 -32.87
C LEU A 57 -4.88 30.22 -31.79
N LEU A 58 -5.99 29.50 -31.96
CA LEU A 58 -6.81 29.13 -30.82
C LEU A 58 -5.96 28.18 -29.96
N PRO A 59 -5.90 28.35 -28.63
CA PRO A 59 -5.22 27.39 -27.79
C PRO A 59 -5.96 26.05 -27.97
N LEU A 60 -5.23 25.03 -28.39
CA LEU A 60 -5.68 23.66 -28.26
C LEU A 60 -6.00 23.45 -26.78
N MET A 61 -7.27 23.19 -26.46
CA MET A 61 -7.65 22.65 -25.17
C MET A 61 -6.85 21.38 -24.98
N GLU A 62 -5.83 21.43 -24.12
CA GLU A 62 -5.19 20.23 -23.61
C GLU A 62 -6.30 19.41 -22.96
N SER A 63 -6.66 18.30 -23.60
CA SER A 63 -7.44 17.27 -22.93
C SER A 63 -6.57 16.77 -21.78
N GLU A 64 -6.93 17.08 -20.54
CA GLU A 64 -6.39 16.41 -19.37
C GLU A 64 -6.87 14.95 -19.40
N THR A 65 -6.25 14.15 -20.27
CA THR A 65 -6.31 12.70 -20.16
C THR A 65 -5.55 12.34 -18.89
N GLY A 66 -6.30 11.81 -17.91
CA GLY A 66 -5.84 11.49 -16.56
C GLY A 66 -4.45 10.86 -16.52
N MET A 67 -3.49 11.68 -16.11
CA MET A 67 -2.16 11.27 -15.71
C MET A 67 -2.12 11.45 -14.19
N ASP A 68 -1.78 10.38 -13.46
CA ASP A 68 -1.73 10.33 -11.99
C ASP A 68 -1.17 11.64 -11.41
N ARG A 69 -2.03 12.40 -10.74
CA ARG A 69 -1.59 13.62 -10.07
C ARG A 69 -0.82 13.21 -8.83
N VAL A 70 0.50 13.10 -8.95
CA VAL A 70 1.40 12.93 -7.81
C VAL A 70 1.12 14.07 -6.83
N ARG A 71 0.63 13.74 -5.62
CA ARG A 71 0.35 14.75 -4.60
C ARG A 71 1.62 15.55 -4.31
N SER A 72 1.49 16.86 -4.21
CA SER A 72 2.59 17.72 -3.81
C SER A 72 3.12 17.33 -2.43
N GLN A 73 4.38 17.62 -2.16
CA GLN A 73 4.99 17.37 -0.84
C GLN A 73 4.19 18.03 0.30
N ARG A 74 3.60 19.20 0.03
CA ARG A 74 2.76 19.94 0.98
C ARG A 74 1.47 19.17 1.29
N GLU A 75 0.79 18.63 0.28
CA GLU A 75 -0.44 17.85 0.46
C GLU A 75 -0.17 16.55 1.23
N ARG A 76 0.97 15.90 0.97
CA ARG A 76 1.40 14.71 1.74
C ARG A 76 1.70 15.08 3.19
N ALA A 77 2.41 16.17 3.44
CA ALA A 77 2.69 16.66 4.80
C ALA A 77 1.41 17.04 5.55
N GLN A 78 0.38 17.50 4.85
CA GLN A 78 -0.93 17.81 5.43
C GLN A 78 -1.81 16.58 5.66
N MET A 79 -1.39 15.39 5.22
CA MET A 79 -2.13 14.13 5.35
C MET A 79 -3.57 14.24 4.84
N GLY A 80 -3.78 15.03 3.78
CA GLY A 80 -5.13 15.26 3.21
C GLY A 80 -6.12 15.99 4.13
N SER A 81 -5.66 16.57 5.25
CA SER A 81 -6.51 17.25 6.23
C SER A 81 -6.19 18.74 6.32
N ALA A 82 -7.23 19.56 6.51
CA ALA A 82 -7.11 20.99 6.75
C ALA A 82 -6.76 21.35 8.21
N ASN A 83 -6.77 20.37 9.13
CA ASN A 83 -6.50 20.61 10.55
C ASN A 83 -5.08 21.14 10.75
N ARG A 84 -4.93 22.16 11.60
CA ARG A 84 -3.62 22.73 11.92
C ARG A 84 -2.77 21.79 12.78
N LEU A 85 -3.42 21.07 13.69
CA LEU A 85 -2.82 20.01 14.50
C LEU A 85 -3.25 18.66 13.92
N LYS A 86 -2.30 17.75 13.74
CA LYS A 86 -2.55 16.39 13.27
C LYS A 86 -2.62 15.44 14.45
N LEU A 87 -3.67 14.63 14.50
CA LEU A 87 -3.87 13.63 15.53
C LEU A 87 -3.71 12.25 14.93
N GLY A 88 -3.16 11.33 15.72
CA GLY A 88 -2.99 9.95 15.28
C GLY A 88 -3.08 8.95 16.42
N LEU A 89 -3.42 7.72 16.06
CA LEU A 89 -3.48 6.60 16.99
C LEU A 89 -2.19 5.79 16.92
N PHE A 90 -1.69 5.38 18.08
CA PHE A 90 -0.38 4.73 18.17
C PHE A 90 -0.45 3.35 18.85
N GLY A 91 0.12 2.34 18.20
CA GLY A 91 0.33 1.01 18.78
C GLY A 91 -0.89 0.09 18.80
N ALA A 92 -1.89 0.34 17.96
CA ALA A 92 -3.06 -0.53 17.81
C ALA A 92 -2.72 -1.92 17.23
N ASN A 93 -1.57 -2.06 16.57
CA ASN A 93 -1.10 -3.31 15.97
C ASN A 93 -0.55 -4.34 17.00
N CYS A 94 -0.57 -4.03 18.29
CA CYS A 94 -0.09 -4.90 19.35
C CYS A 94 -1.20 -5.18 20.36
N SER A 95 -1.29 -6.43 20.84
CA SER A 95 -2.22 -6.77 21.93
C SER A 95 -1.93 -5.93 23.18
N SER A 96 -2.97 -5.59 23.93
CA SER A 96 -2.97 -4.64 25.05
C SER A 96 -2.60 -3.18 24.72
N GLY A 97 -2.31 -2.88 23.45
CA GLY A 97 -1.98 -1.53 22.98
C GLY A 97 -0.87 -0.89 23.81
N ARG A 98 -1.22 0.13 24.61
CA ARG A 98 -0.28 0.88 25.46
C ARG A 98 -0.48 0.66 26.97
N ALA A 99 -1.30 -0.30 27.38
CA ALA A 99 -1.59 -0.56 28.79
C ALA A 99 -1.05 -1.94 29.24
N VAL A 100 -0.22 -1.94 30.29
CA VAL A 100 0.19 -3.18 30.98
C VAL A 100 -0.89 -3.51 32.01
N THR A 101 -1.77 -4.47 31.69
CA THR A 101 -2.96 -4.74 32.52
C THR A 101 -3.46 -6.18 32.37
N MET A 102 -4.23 -6.62 33.36
CA MET A 102 -4.91 -7.92 33.41
C MET A 102 -6.42 -7.82 33.19
N VAL A 103 -6.98 -6.62 32.95
CA VAL A 103 -8.42 -6.49 32.72
C VAL A 103 -8.83 -7.26 31.46
N PRO A 104 -9.95 -8.00 31.47
CA PRO A 104 -10.35 -8.83 30.34
C PRO A 104 -10.72 -8.01 29.10
N GLU A 105 -11.17 -6.76 29.27
CA GLU A 105 -11.53 -5.83 28.20
C GLU A 105 -10.33 -5.11 27.58
N ARG A 106 -9.10 -5.48 27.95
CA ARG A 106 -7.89 -4.90 27.36
C ARG A 106 -7.93 -5.03 25.83
N TRP A 107 -7.33 -4.05 25.15
CA TRP A 107 -7.25 -4.05 23.69
C TRP A 107 -6.76 -5.40 23.15
N SER A 108 -7.54 -6.04 22.29
CA SER A 108 -7.20 -7.35 21.73
C SER A 108 -5.97 -7.27 20.82
N GLY A 109 -5.87 -6.21 20.01
CA GLY A 109 -4.91 -6.14 18.90
C GLY A 109 -5.24 -7.08 17.75
N SER A 110 -6.46 -7.62 17.66
CA SER A 110 -6.86 -8.52 16.57
C SER A 110 -6.97 -7.78 15.23
N TRP A 111 -6.87 -8.50 14.12
CA TRP A 111 -7.05 -7.89 12.79
C TRP A 111 -8.44 -7.24 12.59
N PRO A 112 -9.57 -7.93 12.91
CA PRO A 112 -10.88 -7.30 12.85
C PRO A 112 -11.00 -6.01 13.66
N ASP A 113 -10.44 -6.00 14.88
CA ASP A 113 -10.47 -4.81 15.74
C ASP A 113 -9.60 -3.68 15.18
N CYS A 114 -8.45 -3.99 14.60
CA CYS A 114 -7.62 -3.00 13.89
C CYS A 114 -8.39 -2.35 12.73
N VAL A 115 -9.09 -3.15 11.92
CA VAL A 115 -9.90 -2.63 10.80
C VAL A 115 -11.06 -1.78 11.31
N ALA A 116 -11.77 -2.24 12.36
CA ALA A 116 -12.86 -1.49 12.95
C ALA A 116 -12.38 -0.13 13.50
N LEU A 117 -11.27 -0.13 14.24
CA LEU A 117 -10.65 1.09 14.76
C LEU A 117 -10.21 2.04 13.63
N ALA A 118 -9.58 1.50 12.58
CA ALA A 118 -9.13 2.31 11.45
C ALA A 118 -10.30 2.98 10.72
N LYS A 119 -11.41 2.28 10.52
CA LYS A 119 -12.62 2.86 9.92
C LYS A 119 -13.24 3.95 10.80
N MET A 120 -13.35 3.71 12.11
CA MET A 120 -13.84 4.74 13.04
C MET A 120 -12.93 5.97 13.05
N ALA A 121 -11.61 5.79 13.04
CA ALA A 121 -10.64 6.87 12.99
C ALA A 121 -10.74 7.67 11.67
N ASP A 122 -10.85 6.96 10.55
CA ASP A 122 -11.03 7.54 9.22
C ASP A 122 -12.30 8.40 9.17
N GLU A 123 -13.44 7.85 9.61
CA GLU A 123 -14.74 8.54 9.70
C GLU A 123 -14.71 9.75 10.64
N ALA A 124 -14.02 9.65 11.77
CA ALA A 124 -13.86 10.73 12.73
C ALA A 124 -12.90 11.84 12.26
N GLY A 125 -12.18 11.65 11.15
CA GLY A 125 -11.22 12.62 10.62
C GLY A 125 -9.88 12.64 11.36
N ILE A 126 -9.52 11.54 12.05
CA ILE A 126 -8.16 11.32 12.55
C ILE A 126 -7.23 11.12 11.36
N GLU A 127 -6.08 11.80 11.35
CA GLU A 127 -5.24 11.82 10.16
C GLU A 127 -4.40 10.58 9.97
N PHE A 128 -3.90 9.97 11.04
CA PHE A 128 -3.01 8.83 10.87
C PHE A 128 -3.07 7.75 11.94
N MET A 129 -2.63 6.56 11.55
CA MET A 129 -2.29 5.48 12.47
C MET A 129 -0.82 5.10 12.33
N LEU A 130 -0.16 4.90 13.47
CA LEU A 130 1.25 4.55 13.58
C LEU A 130 1.41 3.22 14.34
N PRO A 131 2.02 2.18 13.75
CA PRO A 131 2.27 0.92 14.42
C PRO A 131 3.59 0.94 15.20
N ILE A 132 3.70 0.04 16.18
CA ILE A 132 4.96 -0.27 16.85
C ILE A 132 5.67 -1.38 16.04
N GLY A 133 6.94 -1.17 15.70
CA GLY A 133 7.77 -2.17 15.02
C GLY A 133 8.26 -3.29 15.95
N ARG A 134 7.38 -3.91 16.72
CA ARG A 134 7.78 -4.93 17.69
C ARG A 134 7.84 -6.31 17.03
N TRP A 135 8.95 -7.01 17.26
CA TRP A 135 9.15 -8.39 16.81
C TRP A 135 8.95 -9.43 17.92
N LYS A 136 9.07 -9.01 19.18
CA LYS A 136 8.93 -9.87 20.36
C LYS A 136 8.17 -9.14 21.46
N GLY A 137 7.10 -9.77 21.95
CA GLY A 137 6.32 -9.32 23.10
C GLY A 137 7.07 -9.42 24.43
N TYR A 138 6.48 -8.86 25.48
CA TYR A 138 7.12 -8.84 26.81
C TYR A 138 6.93 -10.14 27.60
N GLY A 139 5.93 -10.96 27.25
CA GLY A 139 5.57 -12.14 28.05
C GLY A 139 5.12 -11.77 29.46
N GLY A 140 5.37 -12.67 30.41
CA GLY A 140 4.93 -12.51 31.79
C GLY A 140 3.42 -12.67 31.95
N VAL A 141 2.90 -12.35 33.15
CA VAL A 141 1.50 -12.60 33.52
C VAL A 141 0.52 -11.80 32.64
N THR A 142 0.90 -10.57 32.28
CA THR A 142 0.08 -9.71 31.41
C THR A 142 0.25 -10.00 29.93
N ASP A 143 1.31 -10.70 29.51
CA ASP A 143 1.67 -10.88 28.09
C ASP A 143 1.48 -9.60 27.24
N TYR A 144 2.01 -8.49 27.75
CA TYR A 144 1.81 -7.17 27.16
C TYR A 144 2.49 -7.12 25.79
N GLN A 145 1.74 -6.72 24.75
CA GLN A 145 2.19 -6.75 23.36
C GLN A 145 2.74 -8.12 22.94
N GLY A 146 2.18 -9.21 23.49
CA GLY A 146 2.54 -10.60 23.19
C GLY A 146 2.28 -10.97 21.72
N GLU A 147 1.20 -10.44 21.16
CA GLU A 147 0.81 -10.62 19.76
C GLU A 147 0.99 -9.31 19.00
N THR A 148 1.69 -9.36 17.87
CA THR A 148 2.06 -8.18 17.09
C THR A 148 2.02 -8.47 15.59
N PHE A 149 1.51 -7.53 14.80
CA PHE A 149 1.59 -7.61 13.34
C PHE A 149 2.88 -7.02 12.77
N GLU A 150 3.35 -7.59 11.66
CA GLU A 150 4.33 -6.94 10.78
C GLU A 150 3.71 -5.64 10.22
N THR A 151 4.46 -4.55 10.30
CA THR A 151 3.89 -3.20 10.21
C THR A 151 3.54 -2.75 8.79
N VAL A 152 4.26 -3.20 7.77
CA VAL A 152 4.04 -2.77 6.38
C VAL A 152 2.84 -3.51 5.79
N THR A 153 2.75 -4.81 6.01
CA THR A 153 1.60 -5.63 5.63
C THR A 153 0.32 -5.23 6.39
N TRP A 154 0.44 -4.92 7.69
CA TRP A 154 -0.65 -4.35 8.47
C TRP A 154 -1.12 -3.00 7.89
N ALA A 155 -0.18 -2.11 7.56
CA ALA A 155 -0.50 -0.82 6.96
C ALA A 155 -1.21 -0.99 5.61
N ALA A 156 -0.72 -1.88 4.74
CA ALA A 156 -1.33 -2.17 3.44
C ALA A 156 -2.80 -2.61 3.58
N GLY A 157 -3.11 -3.51 4.52
CA GLY A 157 -4.48 -3.95 4.74
C GLY A 157 -5.40 -2.83 5.24
N LEU A 158 -4.92 -1.96 6.12
CA LEU A 158 -5.70 -0.82 6.62
C LEU A 158 -5.92 0.25 5.56
N LEU A 159 -4.90 0.50 4.73
CA LEU A 159 -5.00 1.42 3.59
C LEU A 159 -6.09 0.96 2.61
N ALA A 160 -6.16 -0.34 2.32
CA ALA A 160 -7.22 -0.92 1.48
C ALA A 160 -8.62 -0.84 2.13
N SER A 161 -8.69 -0.72 3.45
CA SER A 161 -9.94 -0.73 4.23
C SER A 161 -10.46 0.66 4.62
N THR A 162 -9.74 1.72 4.25
CA THR A 162 -10.01 3.12 4.63
C THR A 162 -9.89 4.04 3.41
N GLN A 163 -10.41 5.26 3.51
CA GLN A 163 -10.51 6.20 2.40
C GLN A 163 -9.57 7.39 2.53
N ARG A 164 -9.38 7.95 3.73
CA ARG A 164 -8.59 9.18 3.94
C ARG A 164 -7.41 8.98 4.88
N LEU A 165 -7.52 8.02 5.79
CA LEU A 165 -6.53 7.71 6.82
C LEU A 165 -5.14 7.44 6.22
N VAL A 166 -4.13 8.13 6.74
CA VAL A 166 -2.72 7.84 6.48
C VAL A 166 -2.28 6.72 7.42
N VAL A 167 -1.62 5.70 6.89
CA VAL A 167 -1.14 4.58 7.72
C VAL A 167 0.36 4.43 7.54
N PHE A 168 1.07 4.43 8.66
CA PHE A 168 2.52 4.29 8.67
C PHE A 168 2.94 2.81 8.73
N GLY A 169 4.05 2.46 8.09
CA GLY A 169 4.86 1.29 8.43
C GLY A 169 6.05 1.70 9.29
N THR A 170 6.37 0.92 10.33
CA THR A 170 7.53 1.16 11.19
C THR A 170 8.62 0.14 10.90
N VAL A 171 9.70 0.58 10.24
CA VAL A 171 10.77 -0.30 9.76
C VAL A 171 12.05 -0.08 10.55
N HIS A 172 12.67 -1.20 10.94
CA HIS A 172 13.99 -1.23 11.54
C HIS A 172 15.04 -1.22 10.44
N ALA A 173 15.81 -0.14 10.34
CA ALA A 173 16.84 0.03 9.32
C ALA A 173 17.79 -1.17 9.18
N PRO A 174 18.22 -1.85 10.27
CA PRO A 174 19.12 -3.00 10.17
C PRO A 174 18.45 -4.31 9.72
N LEU A 175 17.12 -4.44 9.81
CA LEU A 175 16.43 -5.72 9.66
C LEU A 175 15.91 -5.99 8.25
N ILE A 176 15.71 -4.96 7.43
CA ILE A 176 15.10 -5.11 6.10
C ILE A 176 16.05 -4.57 5.03
N ALA A 177 16.29 -5.37 4.00
CA ALA A 177 17.08 -4.95 2.85
C ALA A 177 16.41 -3.72 2.18
N PRO A 178 17.13 -2.60 1.97
CA PRO A 178 16.53 -1.36 1.47
C PRO A 178 15.80 -1.50 0.14
N LEU A 179 16.29 -2.38 -0.75
CA LEU A 179 15.65 -2.63 -2.04
C LEU A 179 14.27 -3.30 -1.90
N ILE A 180 14.15 -4.26 -0.97
CA ILE A 180 12.87 -4.94 -0.71
C ILE A 180 11.92 -3.96 -0.03
N ALA A 181 12.39 -3.25 1.00
CA ALA A 181 11.62 -2.23 1.71
C ALA A 181 11.04 -1.18 0.73
N ALA A 182 11.87 -0.66 -0.17
CA ALA A 182 11.42 0.31 -1.17
C ALA A 182 10.29 -0.24 -2.06
N LYS A 183 10.38 -1.52 -2.47
CA LYS A 183 9.34 -2.16 -3.29
C LYS A 183 8.04 -2.39 -2.51
N GLU A 184 8.13 -2.77 -1.25
CA GLU A 184 6.99 -2.90 -0.35
C GLU A 184 6.30 -1.54 -0.14
N PHE A 185 7.07 -0.48 0.11
CA PHE A 185 6.54 0.87 0.36
C PHE A 185 5.81 1.44 -0.86
N VAL A 186 6.37 1.28 -2.07
CA VAL A 186 5.69 1.71 -3.30
C VAL A 186 4.38 0.95 -3.50
N THR A 187 4.36 -0.33 -3.17
CA THR A 187 3.13 -1.15 -3.26
C THR A 187 2.08 -0.67 -2.25
N ALA A 188 2.49 -0.41 -1.00
CA ALA A 188 1.60 0.14 0.01
C ALA A 188 1.10 1.54 -0.36
N ASP A 189 1.96 2.39 -0.95
CA ASP A 189 1.58 3.72 -1.42
C ASP A 189 0.55 3.66 -2.56
N HIS A 190 0.66 2.68 -3.47
CA HIS A 190 -0.36 2.42 -4.50
C HIS A 190 -1.69 1.95 -3.88
N ILE A 191 -1.67 1.03 -2.92
CA ILE A 191 -2.88 0.58 -2.20
C ILE A 191 -3.55 1.75 -1.47
N GLY A 192 -2.74 2.63 -0.89
CA GLY A 192 -3.19 3.81 -0.17
C GLY A 192 -3.46 5.03 -1.04
N GLU A 193 -3.22 5.00 -2.35
CA GLU A 193 -3.30 6.17 -3.24
C GLU A 193 -2.55 7.40 -2.67
N GLY A 194 -1.31 7.18 -2.24
CA GLY A 194 -0.43 8.20 -1.67
C GLY A 194 -0.54 8.38 -0.15
N ARG A 195 -1.30 7.53 0.56
CA ARG A 195 -1.54 7.60 2.01
C ARG A 195 -0.62 6.72 2.86
N PHE A 196 0.43 6.13 2.28
CA PHE A 196 1.42 5.38 3.07
C PHE A 196 2.48 6.32 3.68
N GLY A 197 2.74 6.13 4.97
CA GLY A 197 3.82 6.80 5.70
C GLY A 197 4.94 5.84 6.11
N LEU A 198 6.17 6.35 6.25
CA LEU A 198 7.30 5.58 6.74
C LEU A 198 7.80 6.15 8.07
N ASN A 199 7.91 5.28 9.08
CA ASN A 199 8.61 5.53 10.32
C ASN A 199 9.87 4.66 10.36
N LEU A 200 11.05 5.27 10.26
CA LEU A 200 12.33 4.56 10.22
C LEU A 200 13.01 4.61 11.59
N VAL A 201 13.38 3.44 12.13
CA VAL A 201 14.01 3.32 13.44
C VAL A 201 15.28 2.47 13.37
N CYS A 202 16.25 2.71 14.25
CA CYS A 202 17.48 1.90 14.30
C CYS A 202 17.31 0.61 15.14
N GLY A 203 16.27 0.53 15.97
CA GLY A 203 16.18 -0.46 17.04
C GLY A 203 17.05 -0.07 18.24
N TRP A 204 16.63 -0.50 19.43
CA TRP A 204 17.31 -0.18 20.69
C TRP A 204 17.13 -1.24 21.78
N ASN A 205 16.29 -2.25 21.54
CA ASN A 205 15.96 -3.27 22.54
C ASN A 205 17.05 -4.35 22.56
N GLU A 206 17.67 -4.52 23.72
CA GLU A 206 18.66 -5.58 24.01
C GLU A 206 17.99 -6.89 24.45
#